data_AF-A0A3D3FN80-F1
#
_entry.id   AF-A0A3D3FN80-F1
#
_cell.length_a   1.000
_cell.length_b   1.000
_cell.length_c   1.000
_cell.angle_alpha   90.00
_cell.angle_beta   90.00
_cell.angle_gamma   90.00
#
_symmetry.space_group_name_H-M   'P 1'
#
loop_
_entity.id
_entity.type
_entity.pdbx_description
1 polymer ?
#
loop_
_entity_poly.entity_id
_entity_poly.type
_entity_poly.pdbx_seq_one_letter_code
_entity_poly.pdbx_strand_id
1 'polypeptide(L)'
;MPKVDFPEGSSPFFNPASYSLAQAEARKPKDKGAVKRVPFKSLLDGARADETSEAAKAKEYEPSEEALRTLLDRVHESGEDLKGAPSVETIMKYKSAVRDFLHYIVENGYTVQERTSGNNILKRKKFTMIQVVDRKLEQLAAGILAGQRSQLDILARVDEIAGLLVDLTR
;
A
#
# COMPACT_ATOMS: atom_id res chain seq x y z
N MET A 1 -43.61 10.62 22.99
CA MET A 1 -43.18 9.48 22.17
C MET A 1 -44.38 8.56 21.98
N PRO A 2 -44.92 8.40 20.77
CA PRO A 2 -45.96 7.40 20.53
C PRO A 2 -45.33 6.00 20.53
N LYS A 3 -45.90 5.07 21.30
CA LYS A 3 -45.51 3.65 21.30
C LYS A 3 -46.14 2.99 20.06
N VAL A 4 -45.31 2.30 19.29
CA VAL A 4 -45.75 1.47 18.16
C VAL A 4 -46.01 0.08 18.72
N ASP A 5 -47.28 -0.32 18.81
CA ASP A 5 -47.67 -1.69 19.11
C ASP A 5 -47.53 -2.55 17.86
N PHE A 6 -46.86 -3.70 18.00
CA PHE A 6 -46.76 -4.70 16.95
C PHE A 6 -47.75 -5.85 17.23
N PRO A 7 -48.48 -6.37 16.23
CA PRO A 7 -49.35 -7.54 16.40
C PRO A 7 -48.51 -8.79 16.69
N GLU A 8 -48.95 -9.59 17.66
CA GLU A 8 -48.28 -10.82 18.08
C GLU A 8 -48.17 -11.82 16.92
N GLY A 9 -46.93 -12.26 16.63
CA GLY A 9 -46.69 -13.44 15.79
C GLY A 9 -45.56 -13.37 14.75
N SER A 10 -44.92 -12.21 14.51
CA SER A 10 -43.84 -12.14 13.51
C SER A 10 -42.50 -11.73 14.12
N SER A 11 -41.67 -12.72 14.43
CA SER A 11 -40.24 -12.51 14.70
C SER A 11 -39.54 -12.01 13.43
N PRO A 12 -38.62 -11.03 13.51
CA PRO A 12 -37.94 -10.49 12.34
C PRO A 12 -36.79 -11.43 11.94
N PHE A 13 -37.12 -12.58 11.33
CA PHE A 13 -36.14 -13.34 10.59
C PHE A 13 -36.15 -12.87 9.14
N PHE A 14 -35.08 -12.17 8.78
CA PHE A 14 -34.78 -11.72 7.44
C PHE A 14 -34.62 -12.94 6.51
N ASN A 15 -35.58 -13.16 5.61
CA ASN A 15 -35.52 -14.19 4.58
C ASN A 15 -35.07 -13.57 3.24
N PRO A 16 -33.83 -13.81 2.78
CA PRO A 16 -33.31 -13.19 1.56
C PRO A 16 -33.92 -13.76 0.26
N ALA A 17 -34.73 -14.82 0.32
CA ALA A 17 -35.31 -15.46 -0.87
C ALA A 17 -36.59 -14.78 -1.40
N SER A 18 -37.14 -13.77 -0.71
CA SER A 18 -38.40 -13.12 -1.14
C SER A 18 -38.21 -11.92 -2.09
N TYR A 19 -36.97 -11.50 -2.37
CA TYR A 19 -36.72 -10.33 -3.23
C TYR A 19 -36.58 -10.64 -4.73
N SER A 20 -36.59 -11.91 -5.17
CA SER A 20 -36.40 -12.25 -6.58
C SER A 20 -37.69 -12.50 -7.39
N LEU A 21 -38.88 -12.28 -6.82
CA LEU A 21 -40.15 -12.57 -7.50
C LEU A 21 -41.10 -11.38 -7.69
N ALA A 22 -40.61 -10.15 -7.60
CA ALA A 22 -41.42 -8.96 -7.82
C ALA A 22 -40.85 -8.09 -8.95
N GLN A 23 -41.01 -8.57 -10.19
CA GLN A 23 -41.40 -7.77 -11.37
C GLN A 23 -41.25 -8.62 -12.64
N ALA A 24 -42.29 -9.40 -12.93
CA ALA A 24 -42.55 -9.97 -14.24
C ALA A 24 -43.92 -9.47 -14.70
N GLU A 25 -44.01 -8.19 -15.07
CA GLU A 25 -45.15 -7.67 -15.82
C GLU A 25 -44.65 -6.96 -17.08
N ALA A 26 -45.08 -7.53 -18.21
CA ALA A 26 -44.70 -7.14 -19.56
C ALA A 26 -45.21 -5.75 -19.94
N ARG A 27 -44.29 -4.87 -20.38
CA ARG A 27 -44.61 -3.71 -21.23
C ARG A 27 -43.77 -3.78 -22.51
N LYS A 28 -44.46 -3.87 -23.65
CA LYS A 28 -43.90 -3.89 -25.01
C LYS A 28 -43.12 -2.60 -25.34
N PRO A 29 -42.13 -2.65 -26.26
CA PRO A 29 -41.07 -1.66 -26.36
C PRO A 29 -41.51 -0.42 -27.16
N LYS A 30 -41.15 0.78 -26.66
CA LYS A 30 -41.15 2.01 -27.45
C LYS A 30 -39.72 2.34 -27.84
N ASP A 31 -39.56 2.50 -29.15
CA ASP A 31 -38.38 2.91 -29.90
C ASP A 31 -37.64 4.11 -29.28
N LYS A 32 -36.40 3.89 -28.82
CA LYS A 32 -35.38 4.92 -28.54
C LYS A 32 -34.00 4.31 -28.79
N GLY A 33 -33.24 4.99 -29.64
CA GLY A 33 -32.00 4.54 -30.27
C GLY A 33 -30.97 3.87 -29.35
N ALA A 34 -30.22 2.96 -29.95
CA ALA A 34 -29.20 2.13 -29.32
C ALA A 34 -28.09 2.98 -28.66
N VAL A 35 -28.22 3.24 -27.37
CA VAL A 35 -27.09 3.69 -26.54
C VAL A 35 -26.26 2.47 -26.19
N LYS A 36 -25.13 2.30 -26.90
CA LYS A 36 -24.14 1.26 -26.61
C LYS A 36 -23.64 1.43 -25.19
N ARG A 37 -23.99 0.50 -24.31
CA ARG A 37 -23.45 0.43 -22.95
C ARG A 37 -21.97 0.04 -23.06
N VAL A 38 -21.09 1.01 -22.88
CA VAL A 38 -19.65 0.76 -22.75
C VAL A 38 -19.41 0.06 -21.42
N PRO A 39 -18.78 -1.14 -21.41
CA PRO A 39 -18.49 -1.84 -20.17
C PRO A 39 -17.45 -1.04 -19.37
N PHE A 40 -17.68 -0.88 -18.07
CA PHE A 40 -16.81 -0.14 -17.15
C PHE A 40 -15.33 -0.55 -17.24
N LYS A 41 -15.04 -1.79 -17.67
CA LYS A 41 -13.69 -2.30 -17.95
C LYS A 41 -12.92 -1.47 -19.00
N SER A 42 -13.58 -0.98 -20.05
CA SER A 42 -12.90 -0.16 -21.08
C SER A 42 -12.59 1.25 -20.60
N LEU A 43 -13.33 1.76 -19.60
CA LEU A 43 -13.03 3.04 -18.95
C LEU A 43 -11.86 2.88 -17.95
N LEU A 44 -11.78 1.72 -17.29
CA LEU A 44 -10.70 1.40 -16.35
C LEU A 44 -9.37 1.10 -17.06
N ASP A 45 -9.41 0.46 -18.23
CA ASP A 45 -8.21 0.23 -19.06
C ASP A 45 -7.68 1.53 -19.67
N GLY A 46 -8.58 2.48 -20.02
CA GLY A 46 -8.18 3.82 -20.49
C GLY A 46 -7.52 4.67 -19.42
N ALA A 47 -7.97 4.57 -18.15
CA ALA A 47 -7.40 5.32 -17.04
C ALA A 47 -6.03 4.79 -16.56
N ARG A 48 -5.69 3.53 -16.87
CA ARG A 48 -4.37 2.96 -16.52
C ARG A 48 -3.25 3.41 -17.45
N ALA A 49 -3.56 3.83 -18.67
CA ALA A 49 -2.55 4.08 -19.70
C ALA A 49 -1.72 5.36 -19.43
N ASP A 50 -2.30 6.37 -18.77
CA ASP A 50 -1.63 7.65 -18.55
C ASP A 50 -0.91 7.75 -17.18
N GLU A 51 -1.32 6.99 -16.16
CA GLU A 51 -0.74 7.15 -14.80
C GLU A 51 0.46 6.24 -14.49
N THR A 52 0.77 5.22 -15.30
CA THR A 52 1.83 4.25 -14.96
C THR A 52 3.15 4.42 -15.70
N SER A 53 3.29 5.39 -16.61
CA SER A 53 4.52 5.52 -17.41
C SER A 53 5.68 6.22 -16.69
N GLU A 54 5.42 6.99 -15.63
CA GLU A 54 6.45 7.70 -14.85
C GLU A 54 6.71 7.10 -13.45
N ALA A 55 5.98 6.05 -13.07
CA ALA A 55 6.22 5.35 -11.82
C ALA A 55 7.33 4.30 -12.01
N ALA A 56 8.58 4.75 -11.86
CA ALA A 56 9.77 3.99 -11.51
C ALA A 56 10.02 2.69 -12.31
N LYS A 57 11.00 2.74 -13.21
CA LYS A 57 11.76 1.54 -13.60
C LYS A 57 12.48 1.01 -12.35
N ALA A 58 11.82 0.15 -11.58
CA ALA A 58 12.47 -0.67 -10.57
C ALA A 58 13.48 -1.57 -11.31
N LYS A 59 14.72 -1.62 -10.82
CA LYS A 59 15.69 -2.59 -11.32
C LYS A 59 15.18 -3.98 -10.96
N GLU A 60 14.92 -4.81 -11.97
CA GLU A 60 14.66 -6.23 -11.75
C GLU A 60 15.92 -6.88 -11.18
N TYR A 61 15.85 -7.29 -9.92
CA TYR A 61 16.85 -8.11 -9.28
C TYR A 61 16.31 -9.55 -9.25
N GLU A 62 17.10 -10.50 -9.74
CA GLU A 62 16.85 -11.92 -9.44
C GLU A 62 16.74 -12.09 -7.91
N PRO A 63 15.76 -12.85 -7.39
CA PRO A 63 15.58 -13.06 -5.96
C PRO A 63 16.83 -13.69 -5.33
N SER A 64 17.75 -12.87 -4.86
CA SER A 64 19.00 -13.29 -4.25
C SER A 64 19.22 -12.57 -2.92
N GLU A 65 19.82 -13.27 -1.96
CA GLU A 65 20.27 -12.63 -0.72
C GLU A 65 21.29 -11.51 -1.00
N GLU A 66 22.03 -11.62 -2.10
CA GLU A 66 23.01 -10.63 -2.56
C GLU A 66 22.34 -9.32 -3.00
N ALA A 67 21.23 -9.39 -3.73
CA ALA A 67 20.46 -8.22 -4.14
C ALA A 67 19.87 -7.50 -2.92
N LEU A 68 19.33 -8.25 -1.96
CA LEU A 68 18.82 -7.70 -0.70
C LEU A 68 19.93 -6.97 0.08
N ARG A 69 21.10 -7.59 0.21
CA ARG A 69 22.27 -7.00 0.86
C ARG A 69 22.70 -5.70 0.17
N THR A 70 22.79 -5.72 -1.16
CA THR A 70 23.15 -4.54 -1.95
C THR A 70 22.19 -3.37 -1.73
N LEU A 71 20.89 -3.64 -1.65
CA LEU A 71 19.88 -2.61 -1.37
C LEU A 71 20.01 -2.08 0.06
N LEU A 72 20.26 -2.95 1.03
CA LEU A 72 20.48 -2.55 2.41
C LEU A 72 21.75 -1.70 2.56
N ASP A 73 22.86 -2.11 1.93
CA ASP A 73 24.11 -1.34 1.92
C ASP A 73 23.91 0.07 1.35
N ARG A 74 23.11 0.18 0.29
CA ARG A 74 22.75 1.49 -0.31
C ARG A 74 21.92 2.36 0.63
N VAL A 75 21.04 1.75 1.43
CA VAL A 75 20.31 2.47 2.49
C VAL A 75 21.28 2.98 3.56
N HIS A 76 22.27 2.16 3.95
CA HIS A 76 23.26 2.55 4.94
C HIS A 76 24.13 3.70 4.44
N GLU A 77 24.67 3.59 3.22
CA GLU A 77 25.48 4.64 2.58
C GLU A 77 24.72 5.97 2.49
N SER A 78 23.50 5.94 1.93
CA SER A 78 22.67 7.15 1.86
C SER A 78 22.23 7.69 3.23
N GLY A 79 22.16 6.83 4.24
CA GLY A 79 21.93 7.20 5.63
C GLY A 79 23.12 7.92 6.24
N GLU A 80 24.35 7.47 5.99
CA GLU A 80 25.58 8.17 6.40
C GLU A 80 25.69 9.54 5.73
N ASP A 81 25.38 9.63 4.43
CA ASP A 81 25.34 10.90 3.70
C ASP A 81 24.33 11.88 4.31
N LEU A 82 23.13 11.39 4.64
CA LEU A 82 22.09 12.20 5.26
C LEU A 82 22.49 12.66 6.68
N LYS A 83 23.15 11.77 7.43
CA LYS A 83 23.71 12.11 8.74
C LYS A 83 24.79 13.17 8.61
N GLY A 84 25.72 13.06 7.66
CA GLY A 84 26.83 14.02 7.50
C GLY A 84 26.40 15.38 6.97
N ALA A 85 25.54 15.41 5.96
CA ALA A 85 25.10 16.62 5.29
C ALA A 85 23.58 16.59 5.00
N PRO A 86 22.74 16.97 5.98
CA PRO A 86 21.30 17.06 5.78
C PRO A 86 20.94 18.11 4.72
N SER A 87 20.50 17.66 3.55
CA SER A 87 20.10 18.50 2.43
C SER A 87 18.92 17.85 1.70
N VAL A 88 18.24 18.61 0.84
CA VAL A 88 17.12 18.07 0.04
C VAL A 88 17.58 16.88 -0.80
N GLU A 89 18.79 16.95 -1.35
CA GLU A 89 19.36 15.89 -2.17
C GLU A 89 19.61 14.62 -1.35
N THR A 90 20.23 14.72 -0.18
CA THR A 90 20.52 13.56 0.68
C THR A 90 19.24 12.94 1.26
N ILE A 91 18.23 13.76 1.57
CA ILE A 91 16.89 13.27 1.96
C ILE A 91 16.27 12.46 0.81
N MET A 92 16.31 12.98 -0.41
CA MET A 92 15.75 12.28 -1.57
C MET A 92 16.48 10.96 -1.85
N LYS A 93 17.83 10.96 -1.79
CA LYS A 93 18.63 9.74 -1.92
C LYS A 93 18.24 8.70 -0.89
N TYR A 94 18.19 9.08 0.39
CA TYR A 94 17.80 8.17 1.46
C TYR A 94 16.38 7.63 1.31
N LYS A 95 15.39 8.50 1.01
CA LYS A 95 14.01 8.08 0.74
C LYS A 95 13.92 7.10 -0.43
N SER A 96 14.69 7.34 -1.50
CA SER A 96 14.69 6.46 -2.67
C SER A 96 15.30 5.09 -2.36
N ALA A 97 16.42 5.05 -1.64
CA ALA A 97 17.06 3.80 -1.25
C ALA A 97 16.15 2.94 -0.36
N VAL A 98 15.49 3.55 0.63
CA VAL A 98 14.55 2.82 1.50
C VAL A 98 13.34 2.34 0.70
N ARG A 99 12.81 3.15 -0.23
CA ARG A 99 11.71 2.74 -1.11
C ARG A 99 12.09 1.51 -1.93
N ASP A 100 13.26 1.53 -2.59
CA ASP A 100 13.73 0.42 -3.42
C ASP A 100 13.88 -0.87 -2.59
N PHE A 101 14.43 -0.76 -1.39
CA PHE A 101 14.55 -1.88 -0.45
C PHE A 101 13.18 -2.45 -0.02
N LEU A 102 12.25 -1.59 0.38
CA LEU A 102 10.90 -2.01 0.79
C LEU A 102 10.14 -2.64 -0.38
N HIS A 103 10.30 -2.11 -1.60
CA HIS A 103 9.71 -2.67 -2.80
C HIS A 103 10.18 -4.11 -3.03
N TYR A 104 11.50 -4.33 -2.98
CA TYR A 104 12.10 -5.65 -3.13
C TYR A 104 11.59 -6.63 -2.07
N ILE A 105 11.45 -6.21 -0.80
CA ILE A 105 10.89 -7.08 0.26
C ILE A 105 9.45 -7.48 -0.04
N VAL A 106 8.63 -6.53 -0.50
CA VAL A 106 7.22 -6.79 -0.80
C VAL A 106 7.12 -7.79 -1.95
N GLU A 107 7.83 -7.54 -3.06
CA GLU A 107 7.83 -8.43 -4.23
C GLU A 107 8.31 -9.85 -3.88
N ASN A 108 9.47 -9.98 -3.24
CA ASN A 108 10.03 -11.30 -2.91
C ASN A 108 9.25 -12.00 -1.79
N GLY A 109 8.65 -11.24 -0.88
CA GLY A 109 7.79 -11.77 0.17
C GLY A 109 6.52 -12.45 -0.35
N TYR A 110 6.02 -12.04 -1.53
CA TYR A 110 4.91 -12.73 -2.20
C TYR A 110 5.37 -14.00 -2.94
N THR A 111 6.49 -13.94 -3.67
CA THR A 111 7.02 -15.05 -4.47
C THR A 111 7.41 -16.27 -3.62
N VAL A 112 8.02 -16.06 -2.45
CA VAL A 112 8.44 -17.17 -1.55
C VAL A 112 7.25 -17.89 -0.92
N GLN A 113 6.11 -17.22 -0.71
CA GLN A 113 4.94 -17.82 -0.05
C GLN A 113 3.98 -18.56 -0.99
N GLU A 114 3.97 -18.25 -2.30
CA GLU A 114 3.24 -19.11 -3.26
C GLU A 114 3.76 -20.57 -3.18
N ARG A 115 5.03 -20.75 -2.79
CA ARG A 115 5.67 -22.05 -2.52
C ARG A 115 5.33 -22.64 -1.15
N THR A 116 4.94 -21.82 -0.16
CA THR A 116 4.73 -22.21 1.25
C THR A 116 3.38 -21.69 1.74
N SER A 117 2.34 -22.53 1.63
CA SER A 117 1.00 -22.23 2.14
C SER A 117 0.99 -22.21 3.68
N GLY A 118 1.33 -21.07 4.29
CA GLY A 118 1.38 -20.92 5.75
C GLY A 118 1.32 -19.46 6.23
N ASN A 119 0.12 -19.05 6.68
CA ASN A 119 -0.20 -17.98 7.62
C ASN A 119 -0.01 -16.48 7.23
N ASN A 120 -1.16 -15.79 7.13
CA ASN A 120 -1.37 -14.35 6.90
C ASN A 120 -0.86 -13.41 8.03
N ILE A 121 -0.54 -13.94 9.21
CA ILE A 121 -0.17 -13.15 10.40
C ILE A 121 1.21 -12.49 10.22
N LEU A 122 2.18 -13.21 9.63
CA LEU A 122 3.52 -12.68 9.39
C LEU A 122 3.47 -11.54 8.38
N LYS A 123 2.63 -11.65 7.34
CA LYS A 123 2.33 -10.56 6.40
C LYS A 123 1.81 -9.33 7.11
N ARG A 124 0.81 -9.47 7.98
CA ARG A 124 0.25 -8.34 8.73
C ARG A 124 1.32 -7.60 9.54
N LYS A 125 2.19 -8.34 10.25
CA LYS A 125 3.30 -7.74 11.01
C LYS A 125 4.28 -6.97 10.10
N LYS A 126 4.73 -7.58 8.99
CA LYS A 126 5.62 -6.92 8.03
C LYS A 126 4.96 -5.68 7.41
N PHE A 127 3.70 -5.74 7.00
CA PHE A 127 2.97 -4.57 6.50
C PHE A 127 2.86 -3.44 7.53
N THR A 128 2.53 -3.76 8.78
CA THR A 128 2.49 -2.76 9.85
C THR A 128 3.86 -2.13 10.07
N MET A 129 4.94 -2.91 10.02
CA MET A 129 6.30 -2.42 10.16
C MET A 129 6.69 -1.50 8.99
N ILE A 130 6.37 -1.87 7.75
CA ILE A 130 6.55 -1.02 6.56
C ILE A 130 5.82 0.32 6.72
N GLN A 131 4.57 0.31 7.21
CA GLN A 131 3.82 1.55 7.48
C GLN A 131 4.44 2.39 8.60
N VAL A 132 5.11 1.78 9.58
CA VAL A 132 5.83 2.51 10.62
C VAL A 132 7.09 3.16 10.05
N VAL A 133 7.85 2.43 9.23
CA VAL A 133 9.05 2.93 8.54
C VAL A 133 8.69 4.14 7.67
N ASP A 134 7.65 4.03 6.84
CA ASP A 134 7.21 5.11 5.94
C ASP A 134 6.85 6.39 6.71
N ARG A 135 6.05 6.27 7.77
CA ARG A 135 5.71 7.41 8.64
C ARG A 135 6.93 8.05 9.29
N LYS A 136 7.91 7.26 9.74
CA LYS A 136 9.14 7.79 10.34
C LYS A 136 10.01 8.51 9.32
N LEU A 137 10.11 7.98 8.10
CA LEU A 137 10.79 8.63 6.98
C LEU A 137 10.16 9.98 6.64
N GLU A 138 8.84 10.06 6.59
CA GLU A 138 8.14 11.33 6.36
C GLU A 138 8.38 12.34 7.50
N GLN A 139 8.29 11.90 8.75
CA GLN A 139 8.55 12.76 9.92
C GLN A 139 10.00 13.26 10.00
N LEU A 140 10.95 12.44 9.55
CA LEU A 140 12.35 12.81 9.43
C LEU A 140 12.51 13.88 8.34
N ALA A 141 12.03 13.60 7.12
CA ALA A 141 12.13 14.51 5.99
C ALA A 141 11.45 15.86 6.27
N ALA A 142 10.22 15.84 6.79
CA ALA A 142 9.48 17.05 7.14
C ALA A 142 10.18 17.85 8.24
N GLY A 143 10.72 17.18 9.25
CA GLY A 143 11.44 17.85 10.33
C GLY A 143 12.75 18.49 9.87
N ILE A 144 13.51 17.83 9.00
CA ILE A 144 14.75 18.39 8.43
C ILE A 144 14.41 19.60 7.56
N LEU A 145 13.41 19.47 6.67
CA LEU A 145 13.02 20.56 5.77
C LEU A 145 12.46 21.78 6.52
N ALA A 146 11.80 21.56 7.66
CA ALA A 146 11.33 22.63 8.54
C ALA A 146 12.45 23.26 9.40
N GLY A 147 13.68 22.73 9.37
CA GLY A 147 14.77 23.18 10.23
C GLY A 147 14.57 22.88 11.72
N GLN A 148 13.67 21.96 12.06
CA GLN A 148 13.25 21.65 13.45
C GLN A 148 14.02 20.47 14.05
N ARG A 149 15.01 19.92 13.35
CA ARG A 149 15.75 18.72 13.77
C ARG A 149 17.18 19.10 14.09
N SER A 150 17.64 18.72 15.28
CA SER A 150 19.06 18.78 15.62
C SER A 150 19.80 17.64 14.94
N GLN A 151 21.11 17.81 14.76
CA GLN A 151 21.99 16.79 14.19
C GLN A 151 21.85 15.45 14.93
N LEU A 152 21.86 15.46 16.26
CA LEU A 152 21.70 14.24 17.07
C LEU A 152 20.34 13.56 16.87
N ASP A 153 19.26 14.32 16.69
CA ASP A 153 17.93 13.75 16.42
C ASP A 153 17.85 13.14 15.01
N ILE A 154 18.56 13.70 14.03
CA ILE A 154 18.68 13.09 12.70
C ILE A 154 19.40 11.75 12.80
N LEU A 155 20.54 11.68 13.49
CA LEU A 155 21.30 10.45 13.69
C LEU A 155 20.41 9.37 14.33
N ALA A 156 19.77 9.69 15.46
CA ALA A 156 18.92 8.76 16.18
C ALA A 156 17.77 8.22 15.32
N ARG A 157 17.16 9.06 14.49
CA ARG A 157 16.06 8.66 13.59
C ARG A 157 16.51 7.80 12.44
N VAL A 158 17.66 8.12 11.83
CA VAL A 158 18.24 7.31 10.75
C VAL A 158 18.58 5.92 11.27
N ASP A 159 19.19 5.82 12.45
CA ASP A 159 19.56 4.54 13.07
C ASP A 159 18.32 3.74 13.50
N GLU A 160 17.27 4.41 14.00
CA GLU A 160 15.98 3.78 14.29
C GLU A 160 15.33 3.17 13.03
N ILE A 161 15.32 3.93 11.93
CA ILE A 161 14.80 3.44 10.65
C ILE A 161 15.63 2.25 10.16
N ALA A 162 16.97 2.33 10.21
CA ALA A 162 17.86 1.23 9.82
C ALA A 162 17.57 -0.05 10.64
N GLY A 163 17.36 0.07 11.95
CA GLY A 163 16.96 -1.06 12.81
C GLY A 163 15.66 -1.72 12.37
N LEU A 164 14.63 -0.91 12.07
CA LEU A 164 13.35 -1.43 11.56
C LEU A 164 13.50 -2.13 10.21
N LEU A 165 14.40 -1.67 9.34
CA LEU A 165 14.67 -2.30 8.05
C LEU A 165 15.37 -3.66 8.22
N VAL A 166 16.31 -3.76 9.15
CA VAL A 166 16.95 -5.05 9.52
C VAL A 166 15.90 -6.02 10.07
N ASP A 167 14.98 -5.56 10.92
CA ASP A 167 13.91 -6.40 11.48
C ASP A 167 12.99 -7.00 10.40
N LEU A 168 12.81 -6.35 9.25
CA LEU A 168 12.03 -6.88 8.14
C LEU A 168 12.68 -8.11 7.46
N THR A 169 14.00 -8.23 7.57
CA THR A 169 14.78 -9.34 6.98
C THR A 169 14.80 -10.60 7.84
N ARG A 170 14.39 -10.49 9.11
CA ARG A 170 14.24 -11.60 10.05
C ARG A 170 12.91 -12.34 9.86
#